data_AF-A0A958Q140-F1
#
_entry.id   AF-A0A958Q140-F1
#
_cell.length_a   1.000
_cell.length_b   1.000
_cell.length_c   1.000
_cell.angle_alpha   90.00
_cell.angle_beta   90.00
_cell.angle_gamma   90.00
#
_symmetry.space_group_name_H-M   'P 1'
#
loop_
_entity.id
_entity.type
_entity.pdbx_description
1 polymer ?
#
loop_
_entity_poly.entity_id
_entity_poly.type
_entity_poly.pdbx_seq_one_letter_code
_entity_poly.pdbx_strand_id
1 'polypeptide(L)'
;EQFYTMLYHIAQFSTRKEQKLHLDETSVRDVLMASAVFTDQSIPNQIVGISIDFQSKNKTRYAILFDKERVKILLNQGKGFTIFRNGKCQHAQSLIFEKEFSFELKKLQNGNLRVKNFSGVDLFGDFGNRGIVDVDINYVALKAVEFYHGSNLGEVTAFVSDQEFQVNQHNFLLKVLSQLVPDKSIQPIDW
;
A
#
# COMPACT_ATOMS: atom_id res chain seq x y z
N GLU A 1 -1.99 -9.34 1.65
CA GLU A 1 -2.72 -9.45 2.95
C GLU A 1 -1.88 -10.03 4.09
N GLN A 2 -1.26 -11.20 3.89
CA GLN A 2 -0.59 -11.99 4.93
C GLN A 2 0.46 -11.20 5.73
N PHE A 3 1.26 -10.37 5.04
CA PHE A 3 2.21 -9.45 5.68
C PHE A 3 1.56 -8.52 6.71
N TYR A 4 0.44 -7.89 6.37
CA TYR A 4 -0.29 -7.01 7.29
C TYR A 4 -0.88 -7.80 8.47
N THR A 5 -1.43 -8.98 8.23
CA THR A 5 -1.94 -9.86 9.28
C THR A 5 -0.85 -10.29 10.26
N MET A 6 0.35 -10.62 9.75
CA MET A 6 1.51 -10.93 10.59
C MET A 6 1.87 -9.74 11.49
N LEU A 7 1.99 -8.54 10.92
CA LEU A 7 2.27 -7.33 11.69
C LEU A 7 1.19 -7.03 12.75
N TYR A 8 -0.07 -7.24 12.41
CA TYR A 8 -1.18 -7.13 13.37
C TYR A 8 -0.98 -8.04 14.58
N HIS A 9 -0.61 -9.30 14.33
CA HIS A 9 -0.37 -10.27 15.41
C HIS A 9 0.85 -9.91 16.25
N ILE A 10 1.96 -9.48 15.62
CA ILE A 10 3.13 -8.98 16.36
C ILE A 10 2.70 -7.86 17.30
N ALA A 11 1.97 -6.85 16.79
CA ALA A 11 1.49 -5.73 17.60
C ALA A 11 0.52 -6.16 18.72
N GLN A 12 -0.33 -7.16 18.46
CA GLN A 12 -1.30 -7.67 19.44
C GLN A 12 -0.63 -8.40 20.61
N PHE A 13 0.40 -9.21 20.32
CA PHE A 13 1.12 -10.02 21.32
C PHE A 13 2.33 -9.32 21.94
N SER A 14 2.71 -8.15 21.40
CA SER A 14 3.77 -7.33 21.97
C SER A 14 3.34 -6.69 23.28
N THR A 15 4.27 -6.64 24.24
CA THR A 15 4.01 -6.03 25.54
C THR A 15 3.91 -4.51 25.38
N ARG A 16 2.70 -3.94 25.52
CA ARG A 16 2.43 -2.49 25.42
C ARG A 16 3.07 -1.63 26.53
N LYS A 17 4.04 -2.18 27.27
CA LYS A 17 4.83 -1.42 28.25
C LYS A 17 5.65 -0.35 27.55
N GLU A 18 6.09 -0.63 26.32
CA GLU A 18 6.74 0.33 25.45
C GLU A 18 5.72 0.94 24.47
N GLN A 19 5.76 2.26 24.29
CA GLN A 19 4.90 2.95 23.32
C GLN A 19 5.29 2.64 21.87
N LYS A 20 6.50 2.13 21.65
CA LYS A 20 7.03 1.77 20.35
C LYS A 20 7.77 0.44 20.44
N LEU A 21 7.57 -0.41 19.44
CA LEU A 21 8.39 -1.60 19.20
C LEU A 21 9.20 -1.35 17.92
N HIS A 22 10.51 -1.62 17.96
CA HIS A 22 11.37 -1.58 16.81
C HIS A 22 11.98 -2.96 16.58
N LEU A 23 11.86 -3.46 15.35
CA LEU A 23 12.54 -4.65 14.88
C LEU A 23 13.68 -4.20 13.97
N ASP A 24 14.90 -4.56 14.32
CA ASP A 24 16.10 -4.32 13.51
C ASP A 24 16.16 -5.27 12.30
N GLU A 25 17.13 -5.05 11.41
CA GLU A 25 17.29 -5.83 10.18
C GLU A 25 17.31 -7.35 10.44
N THR A 26 18.07 -7.79 11.45
CA THR A 26 18.18 -9.22 11.81
C THR A 26 16.83 -9.77 12.26
N SER A 27 16.18 -9.10 13.21
CA SER A 27 14.89 -9.53 13.77
C SER A 27 13.79 -9.53 12.72
N VAL A 28 13.77 -8.53 11.84
CA VAL A 28 12.81 -8.44 10.73
C VAL A 28 13.00 -9.59 9.77
N ARG A 29 14.24 -9.88 9.36
CA ARG A 29 14.51 -10.99 8.44
C ARG A 29 14.09 -12.32 9.05
N ASP A 30 14.44 -12.59 10.30
CA ASP A 30 14.05 -13.82 10.98
C ASP A 30 12.53 -14.02 10.98
N VAL A 31 11.78 -12.96 11.29
CA VAL A 31 10.32 -12.99 11.31
C VAL A 31 9.72 -13.17 9.90
N LEU A 32 10.22 -12.43 8.91
CA LEU A 32 9.71 -12.49 7.53
C LEU A 32 10.00 -13.83 6.86
N MET A 33 11.18 -14.39 7.11
CA MET A 33 11.58 -15.70 6.58
C MET A 33 10.79 -16.82 7.26
N ALA A 34 10.67 -16.79 8.59
CA ALA A 34 9.94 -17.81 9.34
C ALA A 34 8.44 -17.83 9.05
N SER A 35 7.85 -16.66 8.80
CA SER A 35 6.42 -16.53 8.50
C SER A 35 6.04 -16.91 7.07
N ALA A 36 7.02 -16.98 6.15
CA ALA A 36 6.82 -17.30 4.74
C ALA A 36 5.71 -16.47 4.05
N VAL A 37 5.48 -15.23 4.50
CA VAL A 37 4.41 -14.36 3.95
C VAL A 37 4.73 -13.78 2.57
N PHE A 38 5.99 -13.89 2.14
CA PHE A 38 6.44 -13.47 0.81
C PHE A 38 6.85 -14.71 0.00
N THR A 39 6.29 -14.83 -1.20
CA THR A 39 6.73 -15.86 -2.17
C THR A 39 8.06 -15.47 -2.83
N ASP A 40 8.23 -14.19 -3.16
CA ASP A 40 9.49 -13.63 -3.66
C ASP A 40 10.32 -13.09 -2.49
N GLN A 41 11.45 -13.76 -2.22
CA GLN A 41 12.37 -13.39 -1.15
C GLN A 41 13.17 -12.12 -1.44
N SER A 42 13.15 -11.60 -2.67
CA SER A 42 13.79 -10.33 -3.01
C SER A 42 13.18 -9.16 -2.21
N ILE A 43 11.88 -9.22 -1.89
CA ILE A 43 11.15 -8.17 -1.16
C ILE A 43 11.56 -8.13 0.32
N PRO A 44 11.43 -9.22 1.12
CA PRO A 44 11.81 -9.17 2.53
C PRO A 44 13.30 -8.91 2.74
N ASN A 45 14.17 -9.31 1.80
CA ASN A 45 15.61 -9.03 1.88
C ASN A 45 15.94 -7.53 1.81
N GLN A 46 15.07 -6.73 1.18
CA GLN A 46 15.22 -5.28 1.09
C GLN A 46 14.72 -4.55 2.34
N ILE A 47 13.99 -5.22 3.25
CA ILE A 47 13.47 -4.58 4.48
C ILE A 47 14.55 -4.66 5.56
N VAL A 48 14.94 -3.49 6.07
CA VAL A 48 16.00 -3.34 7.10
C VAL A 48 15.48 -2.88 8.45
N GLY A 49 14.19 -2.57 8.57
CA GLY A 49 13.61 -2.22 9.85
C GLY A 49 12.09 -2.12 9.81
N ILE A 50 11.47 -2.43 10.94
CA ILE A 50 10.03 -2.28 11.14
C ILE A 50 9.81 -1.57 12.47
N SER A 51 9.08 -0.46 12.44
CA SER A 51 8.69 0.29 13.63
C SER A 51 7.17 0.23 13.81
N ILE A 52 6.74 -0.10 15.02
CA ILE A 52 5.34 -0.22 15.42
C ILE A 52 5.09 0.78 16.55
N ASP A 53 4.29 1.80 16.29
CA ASP A 53 3.93 2.86 17.23
C ASP A 53 2.50 2.65 17.76
N PHE A 54 2.40 2.38 19.06
CA PHE A 54 1.15 2.13 19.78
C PHE A 54 0.48 3.45 20.19
N GLN A 55 0.03 4.24 19.21
CA GLN A 55 -0.57 5.56 19.45
C GLN A 55 -1.77 5.54 20.42
N SER A 56 -2.63 4.54 20.35
CA SER A 56 -3.71 4.32 21.31
C SER A 56 -4.17 2.86 21.34
N LYS A 57 -5.15 2.52 22.21
CA LYS A 57 -5.66 1.14 22.31
C LYS A 57 -6.09 0.55 20.96
N ASN A 58 -6.63 1.38 20.07
CA ASN A 58 -7.24 1.02 18.80
C ASN A 58 -6.54 1.63 17.58
N LYS A 59 -5.38 2.25 17.77
CA LYS A 59 -4.63 2.93 16.71
C LYS A 59 -3.16 2.57 16.81
N THR A 60 -2.67 1.88 15.80
CA THR A 60 -1.26 1.49 15.68
C THR A 60 -0.76 1.94 14.33
N ARG A 61 0.36 2.65 14.31
CA ARG A 61 1.05 3.06 13.09
C ARG A 61 2.24 2.14 12.88
N TYR A 62 2.41 1.70 11.64
CA TYR A 62 3.51 0.85 11.21
C TYR A 62 4.35 1.66 10.24
N ALA A 63 5.67 1.55 10.35
CA ALA A 63 6.62 2.10 9.39
C ALA A 63 7.61 1.00 9.01
N ILE A 64 7.81 0.82 7.71
CA ILE A 64 8.70 -0.18 7.12
C ILE A 64 9.81 0.56 6.41
N LEU A 65 11.05 0.19 6.71
CA LEU A 65 12.25 0.80 6.17
C LEU A 65 12.92 -0.17 5.18
N PHE A 66 13.18 0.31 3.97
CA PHE A 66 13.94 -0.39 2.96
C PHE A 66 15.41 0.04 2.94
N ASP A 67 16.28 -0.84 2.46
CA ASP A 67 17.71 -0.60 2.22
C ASP A 67 17.96 0.42 1.09
N LYS A 68 17.02 0.54 0.16
CA LYS A 68 17.07 1.43 -1.00
C LYS A 68 16.16 2.64 -0.81
N GLU A 69 16.52 3.73 -1.48
CA GLU A 69 15.70 4.96 -1.53
C GLU A 69 14.33 4.72 -2.17
N ARG A 70 14.24 3.75 -3.09
CA ARG A 70 12.99 3.42 -3.78
C ARG A 70 12.96 1.94 -4.17
N VAL A 71 11.84 1.27 -3.87
CA VAL A 71 11.60 -0.15 -4.17
C VAL A 71 10.38 -0.29 -5.05
N LYS A 72 10.52 -0.99 -6.18
CA LYS A 72 9.42 -1.28 -7.11
C LYS A 72 9.04 -2.75 -7.00
N ILE A 73 7.77 -3.02 -6.71
CA ILE A 73 7.19 -4.37 -6.66
C ILE A 73 6.18 -4.50 -7.79
N LEU A 74 6.40 -5.47 -8.68
CA LEU A 74 5.47 -5.73 -9.79
C LEU A 74 4.20 -6.42 -9.28
N LEU A 75 3.04 -5.90 -9.67
CA LEU A 75 1.76 -6.53 -9.39
C LEU A 75 1.55 -7.72 -10.34
N ASN A 76 1.03 -8.83 -9.81
CA ASN A 76 0.74 -10.06 -10.58
C ASN A 76 1.92 -10.55 -11.41
N GLN A 77 3.13 -10.52 -10.85
CA GLN A 77 4.35 -10.91 -11.56
C GLN A 77 4.55 -10.10 -12.87
N GLY A 78 4.13 -8.82 -12.87
CA GLY A 78 4.23 -7.92 -14.02
C GLY A 78 3.00 -7.91 -14.93
N LYS A 79 1.99 -8.75 -14.68
CA LYS A 79 0.73 -8.72 -15.44
C LYS A 79 -0.17 -7.55 -15.06
N GLY A 80 0.03 -6.96 -13.88
CA GLY A 80 -0.81 -5.88 -13.37
C GLY A 80 -2.27 -6.28 -13.15
N PHE A 81 -3.11 -5.29 -12.85
CA PHE A 81 -4.56 -5.44 -12.71
C PHE A 81 -5.27 -4.40 -13.55
N THR A 82 -6.35 -4.81 -14.22
CA THR A 82 -7.17 -3.92 -15.03
C THR A 82 -8.50 -3.67 -14.34
N ILE A 83 -8.83 -2.40 -14.15
CA ILE A 83 -10.12 -1.96 -13.64
C ILE A 83 -10.89 -1.39 -14.81
N PHE A 84 -12.05 -1.96 -15.09
CA PHE A 84 -12.97 -1.44 -16.09
C PHE A 84 -14.02 -0.58 -15.40
N ARG A 85 -13.91 0.74 -15.56
CA ARG A 85 -14.95 1.67 -15.08
C ARG A 85 -15.47 2.48 -16.25
N ASN A 86 -16.79 2.44 -16.48
CA ASN A 86 -17.45 3.21 -17.53
C ASN A 86 -16.82 3.04 -18.94
N GLY A 87 -16.43 1.81 -19.30
CA GLY A 87 -15.83 1.50 -20.60
C GLY A 87 -14.36 1.90 -20.75
N LYS A 88 -13.68 2.27 -19.65
CA LYS A 88 -12.27 2.69 -19.66
C LYS A 88 -11.42 1.70 -18.90
N CYS A 89 -10.34 1.27 -19.54
CA CYS A 89 -9.35 0.36 -18.98
C CYS A 89 -8.31 1.17 -18.22
N GLN A 90 -8.34 1.08 -16.89
CA GLN A 90 -7.22 1.52 -16.05
C GLN A 90 -6.36 0.30 -15.74
N HIS A 91 -5.04 0.45 -15.73
CA HIS A 91 -4.12 -0.67 -15.56
C HIS A 91 -3.05 -0.36 -14.50
N ALA A 92 -3.14 -0.99 -13.33
CA ALA A 92 -2.12 -0.87 -12.29
C ALA A 92 -1.03 -1.92 -12.49
N GLN A 93 0.23 -1.50 -12.64
CA GLN A 93 1.35 -2.38 -13.00
C GLN A 93 2.25 -2.72 -11.80
N SER A 94 2.48 -1.77 -10.90
CA SER A 94 3.42 -1.95 -9.80
C SER A 94 3.10 -1.09 -8.60
N LEU A 95 3.55 -1.52 -7.42
CA LEU A 95 3.68 -0.68 -6.24
C LEU A 95 5.07 -0.08 -6.20
N ILE A 96 5.13 1.21 -5.92
CA ILE A 96 6.35 1.95 -5.74
C ILE A 96 6.42 2.42 -4.29
N PHE A 97 7.41 1.95 -3.57
CA PHE A 97 7.67 2.34 -2.20
C PHE A 97 8.86 3.28 -2.14
N GLU A 98 8.72 4.36 -1.38
CA GLU A 98 9.85 5.18 -0.95
C GLU A 98 10.63 4.44 0.15
N LYS A 99 11.82 4.95 0.50
CA LYS A 99 12.71 4.36 1.51
C LYS A 99 12.00 3.95 2.79
N GLU A 100 11.14 4.84 3.28
CA GLU A 100 10.23 4.55 4.36
C GLU A 100 8.81 4.67 3.83
N PHE A 101 8.00 3.63 4.06
CA PHE A 101 6.57 3.73 3.91
C PHE A 101 5.87 3.41 5.23
N SER A 102 4.73 4.05 5.47
CA SER A 102 3.99 3.87 6.71
C SER A 102 2.50 3.80 6.48
N PHE A 103 1.80 3.19 7.41
CA PHE A 103 0.35 2.99 7.36
C PHE A 103 -0.24 2.75 8.76
N GLU A 104 -1.56 2.83 8.85
CA GLU A 104 -2.34 2.41 10.01
C GLU A 104 -3.08 1.11 9.69
N LEU A 105 -3.10 0.18 10.64
CA LEU A 105 -3.77 -1.11 10.50
C LEU A 105 -4.91 -1.25 11.52
N LYS A 106 -6.05 -1.74 11.06
CA LYS A 106 -7.19 -2.04 11.92
C LYS A 106 -7.95 -3.27 11.43
N LYS A 107 -8.20 -4.22 12.34
CA LYS A 107 -9.19 -5.28 12.12
C LYS A 107 -10.60 -4.75 12.40
N LEU A 108 -11.53 -4.97 11.48
CA LEU A 108 -12.91 -4.53 11.56
C LEU A 108 -13.77 -5.60 12.26
N GLN A 109 -14.97 -5.22 12.72
CA GLN A 109 -15.89 -6.13 13.42
C GLN A 109 -16.37 -7.29 12.55
N ASN A 110 -16.45 -7.08 11.24
CA ASN A 110 -16.80 -8.12 10.26
C ASN A 110 -15.61 -9.05 9.90
N GLY A 111 -14.48 -8.92 10.59
CA GLY A 111 -13.28 -9.72 10.35
C GLY A 111 -12.33 -9.16 9.29
N ASN A 112 -12.77 -8.19 8.48
CA ASN A 112 -11.94 -7.56 7.44
C ASN A 112 -10.71 -6.89 8.05
N LEU A 113 -9.63 -6.85 7.27
CA LEU A 113 -8.43 -6.11 7.62
C LEU A 113 -8.37 -4.83 6.79
N ARG A 114 -8.39 -3.67 7.46
CA ARG A 114 -8.28 -2.37 6.79
C ARG A 114 -6.92 -1.75 7.09
N VAL A 115 -6.18 -1.47 6.02
CA VAL A 115 -4.94 -0.69 5.99
C VAL A 115 -5.27 0.69 5.44
N LYS A 116 -4.80 1.76 6.07
CA LYS A 116 -5.13 3.14 5.65
C LYS A 116 -4.04 4.12 6.02
N ASN A 117 -4.22 5.37 5.61
CA ASN A 117 -3.30 6.47 5.91
C ASN A 117 -1.87 6.11 5.47
N PHE A 118 -1.78 5.55 4.26
CA PHE A 118 -0.50 5.25 3.66
C PHE A 118 0.29 6.53 3.41
N SER A 119 1.61 6.41 3.52
CA SER A 119 2.59 7.43 3.16
C SER A 119 3.81 6.73 2.58
N GLY A 120 4.39 7.28 1.52
CA GLY A 120 5.56 6.68 0.85
C GLY A 120 5.23 5.44 0.01
N VAL A 121 3.99 5.31 -0.48
CA VAL A 121 3.63 4.23 -1.42
C VAL A 121 2.63 4.72 -2.48
N ASP A 122 2.98 4.47 -3.73
CA ASP A 122 2.19 4.78 -4.90
C ASP A 122 1.92 3.52 -5.73
N LEU A 123 0.77 3.48 -6.39
CA LEU A 123 0.51 2.58 -7.50
C LEU A 123 0.98 3.27 -8.79
N PHE A 124 1.78 2.56 -9.57
CA PHE A 124 2.21 2.97 -10.89
C PHE A 124 1.52 2.15 -11.98
N GLY A 125 1.12 2.81 -13.06
CA GLY A 125 0.44 2.17 -14.18
C GLY A 125 -0.11 3.17 -15.19
N ASP A 126 -1.21 2.81 -15.84
CA ASP A 126 -1.94 3.65 -16.78
C ASP A 126 -3.32 3.94 -16.21
N PHE A 127 -3.49 5.12 -15.63
CA PHE A 127 -4.72 5.60 -15.03
C PHE A 127 -5.19 6.80 -15.83
N GLY A 128 -6.48 6.91 -16.15
CA GLY A 128 -6.92 8.03 -16.96
C GLY A 128 -8.30 7.85 -17.55
N ASN A 129 -8.88 8.97 -17.96
CA ASN A 129 -10.25 9.05 -18.40
C ASN A 129 -10.29 9.55 -19.85
N ARG A 130 -10.34 8.68 -20.87
CA ARG A 130 -10.49 9.10 -22.27
C ARG A 130 -11.80 9.88 -22.49
N GLY A 131 -11.79 11.21 -22.63
CA GLY A 131 -12.97 12.10 -22.58
C GLY A 131 -12.64 13.59 -22.78
N ILE A 132 -13.58 14.51 -22.49
CA ILE A 132 -13.51 15.97 -22.81
C ILE A 132 -12.21 16.65 -22.30
N VAL A 133 -11.56 16.09 -21.28
CA VAL A 133 -10.18 16.41 -20.91
C VAL A 133 -9.45 15.07 -20.73
N ASP A 134 -8.64 14.70 -21.72
CA ASP A 134 -7.79 13.51 -21.65
C ASP A 134 -6.65 13.79 -20.66
N VAL A 135 -6.65 13.06 -19.55
CA VAL A 135 -5.57 13.11 -18.56
C VAL A 135 -5.12 11.67 -18.35
N ASP A 136 -3.98 11.35 -18.96
CA ASP A 136 -3.25 10.13 -18.67
C ASP A 136 -2.36 10.42 -17.45
N ILE A 137 -2.49 9.56 -16.45
CA ILE A 137 -1.88 9.65 -15.12
C ILE A 137 -1.18 8.33 -14.89
N ASN A 138 0.06 8.39 -14.38
CA ASN A 138 0.82 7.19 -14.11
C ASN A 138 0.94 6.86 -12.63
N TYR A 139 0.82 7.85 -11.75
CA TYR A 139 0.98 7.66 -10.31
C TYR A 139 -0.30 7.96 -9.54
N VAL A 140 -0.80 6.97 -8.81
CA VAL A 140 -1.92 7.13 -7.88
C VAL A 140 -1.48 6.70 -6.48
N ALA A 141 -1.61 7.60 -5.52
CA ALA A 141 -1.27 7.35 -4.13
C ALA A 141 -2.33 6.46 -3.47
N LEU A 142 -1.89 5.43 -2.77
CA LEU A 142 -2.78 4.57 -2.00
C LEU A 142 -3.33 5.34 -0.80
N LYS A 143 -4.64 5.29 -0.58
CA LYS A 143 -5.29 5.87 0.61
C LYS A 143 -5.66 4.81 1.62
N ALA A 144 -6.28 3.74 1.14
CA ALA A 144 -6.71 2.62 1.96
C ALA A 144 -6.83 1.34 1.13
N VAL A 145 -6.62 0.21 1.79
CA VAL A 145 -6.89 -1.13 1.27
C VAL A 145 -7.70 -1.87 2.33
N GLU A 146 -8.85 -2.42 1.97
CA GLU A 146 -9.65 -3.27 2.83
C GLU A 146 -9.69 -4.69 2.26
N PHE A 147 -9.06 -5.62 2.95
CA PHE A 147 -9.07 -7.05 2.63
C PHE A 147 -10.35 -7.69 3.19
N TYR A 148 -11.11 -8.37 2.32
CA TYR A 148 -12.37 -8.98 2.69
C TYR A 148 -12.15 -10.38 3.27
N HIS A 149 -12.58 -10.57 4.51
CA HIS A 149 -12.38 -11.81 5.25
C HIS A 149 -12.98 -13.03 4.53
N GLY A 150 -12.20 -14.10 4.45
CA GLY A 150 -12.63 -15.35 3.81
C GLY A 150 -12.68 -15.29 2.28
N SER A 151 -12.06 -14.26 1.66
CA SER A 151 -11.98 -14.12 0.21
C SER A 151 -10.58 -13.65 -0.20
N ASN A 152 -10.29 -13.73 -1.49
CA ASN A 152 -9.11 -13.10 -2.08
C ASN A 152 -9.38 -11.67 -2.55
N LEU A 153 -10.54 -11.07 -2.22
CA LEU A 153 -10.92 -9.75 -2.69
C LEU A 153 -10.49 -8.67 -1.71
N GLY A 154 -10.24 -7.47 -2.23
CA GLY A 154 -10.20 -6.28 -1.41
C GLY A 154 -10.58 -5.02 -2.16
N GLU A 155 -10.99 -4.02 -1.40
CA GLU A 155 -11.30 -2.68 -1.87
C GLU A 155 -10.07 -1.79 -1.73
N VAL A 156 -9.56 -1.30 -2.85
CA VAL A 156 -8.50 -0.29 -2.92
C VAL A 156 -9.14 1.08 -3.09
N THR A 157 -8.74 2.03 -2.25
CA THR A 157 -9.04 3.46 -2.41
C THR A 157 -7.75 4.21 -2.71
N ALA A 158 -7.71 4.97 -3.80
CA ALA A 158 -6.54 5.74 -4.24
C ALA A 158 -6.93 7.15 -4.71
N PHE A 159 -5.95 8.03 -4.83
CA PHE A 159 -6.07 9.37 -5.41
C PHE A 159 -4.86 9.65 -6.30
N VAL A 160 -4.92 10.67 -7.14
CA VAL A 160 -3.77 11.03 -7.99
C VAL A 160 -2.61 11.48 -7.09
N SER A 161 -1.45 10.84 -7.24
CA SER A 161 -0.27 11.12 -6.42
C SER A 161 0.29 12.51 -6.73
N ASP A 162 0.87 13.19 -5.74
CA ASP A 162 1.66 14.39 -5.99
C ASP A 162 2.88 14.09 -6.90
N GLN A 163 3.36 12.85 -6.90
CA GLN A 163 4.42 12.37 -7.79
C GLN A 163 4.05 12.54 -9.26
N GLU A 164 2.76 12.41 -9.62
CA GLU A 164 2.28 12.64 -10.97
C GLU A 164 2.66 14.04 -11.47
N PHE A 165 2.48 15.06 -10.64
CA PHE A 165 2.73 16.46 -10.98
C PHE A 165 4.20 16.88 -10.86
N GLN A 166 5.03 16.02 -10.26
CA GLN A 166 6.48 16.21 -10.20
C GLN A 166 7.18 15.61 -11.43
N VAL A 167 6.65 14.50 -11.94
CA VAL A 167 7.26 13.74 -13.04
C VAL A 167 6.66 14.11 -14.41
N ASN A 168 5.34 14.32 -14.47
CA ASN A 168 4.61 14.58 -15.71
C ASN A 168 4.16 16.05 -15.79
N GLN A 169 4.08 16.58 -17.02
CA GLN A 169 3.61 17.94 -17.26
C GLN A 169 2.08 17.98 -17.30
N HIS A 170 1.47 18.56 -16.27
CA HIS A 170 0.03 18.77 -16.16
C HIS A 170 -0.30 20.22 -15.82
N ASN A 171 -1.53 20.66 -16.12
CA ASN A 171 -1.98 21.99 -15.72
C ASN A 171 -2.32 22.04 -14.21
N PHE A 172 -2.25 23.23 -13.61
CA PHE A 172 -2.53 23.42 -12.18
C PHE A 172 -3.98 23.07 -11.78
N LEU A 173 -4.94 23.27 -12.69
CA LEU A 173 -6.36 22.99 -12.44
C LEU A 173 -6.62 21.49 -12.25
N LEU A 174 -5.93 20.64 -13.01
CA LEU A 174 -5.97 19.20 -12.91
C LEU A 174 -5.44 18.73 -11.56
N LYS A 175 -4.37 19.35 -11.05
CA LYS A 175 -3.84 19.07 -9.70
C LYS A 175 -4.87 19.30 -8.61
N VAL A 176 -5.64 20.38 -8.69
CA VAL A 176 -6.67 20.70 -7.68
C VAL A 176 -7.84 19.72 -7.78
N LEU A 177 -8.33 19.43 -8.99
CA LEU A 177 -9.47 18.55 -9.19
C LEU A 177 -9.15 17.08 -8.84
N SER A 178 -7.94 16.62 -9.16
CA SER A 178 -7.52 15.24 -8.97
C SER A 178 -7.30 14.85 -7.50
N GLN A 179 -7.03 15.81 -6.63
CA GLN A 179 -6.90 15.59 -5.19
C GLN A 179 -8.26 15.44 -4.47
N LEU A 180 -9.37 15.82 -5.11
CA LEU A 180 -10.69 15.90 -4.46
C LEU A 180 -11.54 14.63 -4.59
N VAL A 181 -11.27 13.76 -5.57
CA VAL A 181 -12.09 12.58 -5.85
C VAL A 181 -11.27 11.31 -5.66
N PRO A 182 -11.39 10.62 -4.50
CA PRO A 182 -10.78 9.31 -4.34
C PRO A 182 -11.56 8.27 -5.14
N ASP A 183 -10.84 7.49 -5.93
CA ASP A 183 -11.42 6.37 -6.66
C ASP A 183 -11.32 5.09 -5.86
N LYS A 184 -12.36 4.26 -5.98
CA LYS A 184 -12.48 2.96 -5.33
C LYS A 184 -12.56 1.85 -6.37
N SER A 185 -11.89 0.76 -6.10
CA SER A 185 -11.96 -0.46 -6.90
C SER A 185 -11.97 -1.70 -6.02
N ILE A 186 -12.78 -2.69 -6.37
CA ILE A 186 -12.79 -4.02 -5.73
C ILE A 186 -12.12 -4.99 -6.70
N GLN A 187 -11.11 -5.70 -6.23
CA GLN A 187 -10.34 -6.61 -7.07
C GLN A 187 -9.76 -7.77 -6.23
N PRO A 188 -9.40 -8.89 -6.87
CA PRO A 188 -8.53 -9.87 -6.23
C PRO A 188 -7.21 -9.21 -5.80
N ILE A 189 -6.76 -9.46 -4.58
CA ILE A 189 -5.47 -9.03 -4.05
C ILE A 189 -4.64 -10.26 -3.73
N ASP A 190 -3.73 -10.61 -4.63
CA ASP A 190 -2.78 -11.73 -4.52
C ASP A 190 -1.32 -11.25 -4.36
N TRP A 191 -1.13 -9.96 -4.04
CA TRP A 191 0.16 -9.35 -3.71
C TRP A 191 0.38 -9.12 -2.21
#